data_AF-A0A6L7GB25-F1
#
_entry.id   AF-A0A6L7GB25-F1
#
_cell.length_a   1.000
_cell.length_b   1.000
_cell.length_c   1.000
_cell.angle_alpha   90.00
_cell.angle_beta   90.00
_cell.angle_gamma   90.00
#
_symmetry.space_group_name_H-M   'P 1'
#
loop_
_entity.id
_entity.type
_entity.pdbx_description
1 polymer ?
#
loop_
_entity_poly.entity_id
_entity_poly.type
_entity_poly.pdbx_seq_one_letter_code
_entity_poly.pdbx_strand_id
1 'polypeptide(L)'
;MRTITKSAHDALDATLGTLDLADRDEYCQFLHIQYAARVPLEQWCAAHMPGHLMPPRQSGLIAQDLFSLGSSMDVQFPAFVPAADIEPLGIAWALGGSSMGNRTMLARMRRHSGEDWPATFLAGDAMPAFWGAIKPLLDQPVSDATTQRAARGAIAVFACFETAKTLNPTSITNPTRIPA
;
A
#
# COMPACT_ATOMS: atom_id res chain seq x y z
N MET A 1 -1.38 6.15 17.21
CA MET A 1 -1.74 5.48 15.93
C MET A 1 -1.20 4.07 15.81
N ARG A 2 0.13 3.83 15.83
CA ARG A 2 0.73 2.49 15.69
C ARG A 2 0.05 1.40 16.53
N THR A 3 -0.18 1.64 17.82
CA THR A 3 -0.87 0.68 18.72
C THR A 3 -2.32 0.43 18.29
N ILE A 4 -3.06 1.49 17.94
CA ILE A 4 -4.50 1.42 17.60
C ILE A 4 -4.70 0.67 16.28
N THR A 5 -3.81 0.87 15.31
CA THR A 5 -3.93 0.26 13.98
C THR A 5 -3.19 -1.06 13.85
N LYS A 6 -2.56 -1.57 14.92
CA LYS A 6 -1.66 -2.73 14.86
C LYS A 6 -2.34 -3.95 14.25
N SER A 7 -3.53 -4.31 14.72
CA SER A 7 -4.24 -5.50 14.23
C SER A 7 -4.58 -5.42 12.74
N ALA A 8 -4.98 -4.23 12.25
CA ALA A 8 -5.28 -4.02 10.84
C ALA A 8 -4.01 -4.08 9.97
N HIS A 9 -2.91 -3.51 10.46
CA HIS A 9 -1.61 -3.58 9.78
C HIS A 9 -1.07 -5.01 9.74
N ASP A 10 -1.08 -5.72 10.87
CA ASP A 10 -0.56 -7.08 10.99
C ASP A 10 -1.34 -8.06 10.10
N ALA A 11 -2.67 -7.91 9.97
CA ALA A 11 -3.49 -8.75 9.09
C ALA A 11 -3.10 -8.59 7.61
N LEU A 12 -2.89 -7.35 7.18
CA LEU A 12 -2.48 -7.04 5.81
C LEU A 12 -1.06 -7.54 5.55
N ASP A 13 -0.13 -7.30 6.47
CA ASP A 13 1.27 -7.72 6.37
C ASP A 13 1.41 -9.26 6.37
N ALA A 14 0.66 -9.96 7.22
CA ALA A 14 0.65 -11.42 7.26
C ALA A 14 0.17 -12.05 5.94
N THR A 15 -0.64 -11.33 5.16
CA THR A 15 -1.12 -11.84 3.86
C THR A 15 -0.21 -11.43 2.71
N LEU A 16 0.19 -10.16 2.63
CA LEU A 16 1.06 -9.70 1.55
C LEU A 16 2.50 -10.21 1.71
N GLY A 17 2.93 -10.44 2.96
CA GLY A 17 4.26 -10.94 3.28
C GLY A 17 4.50 -12.42 2.93
N THR A 18 3.46 -13.18 2.60
CA THR A 18 3.61 -14.57 2.13
C THR A 18 3.93 -14.66 0.64
N LEU A 19 3.75 -13.57 -0.11
CA LEU A 19 4.00 -13.52 -1.54
C LEU A 19 5.50 -13.50 -1.83
N ASP A 20 5.93 -14.40 -2.71
CA ASP A 20 7.25 -14.39 -3.31
C ASP A 20 7.25 -13.39 -4.48
N LEU A 21 7.79 -12.20 -4.23
CA LEU A 21 7.85 -11.15 -5.25
C LEU A 21 8.84 -11.46 -6.38
N ALA A 22 9.65 -12.52 -6.26
CA ALA A 22 10.47 -13.02 -7.36
C ALA A 22 9.71 -14.01 -8.27
N ASP A 23 8.54 -14.49 -7.85
CA ASP A 23 7.61 -15.20 -8.72
C ASP A 23 6.75 -14.17 -9.49
N ARG A 24 6.60 -14.37 -10.81
CA ARG A 24 5.91 -13.42 -11.67
C ARG A 24 4.44 -13.24 -11.27
N ASP A 25 3.75 -14.34 -10.98
CA ASP A 25 2.30 -14.32 -10.77
C ASP A 25 1.98 -13.79 -9.38
N GLU A 26 2.74 -14.20 -8.36
CA GLU A 26 2.63 -13.65 -7.00
C GLU A 26 3.01 -12.15 -6.95
N TYR A 27 4.00 -11.72 -7.76
CA TYR A 27 4.32 -10.30 -7.88
C TYR A 27 3.24 -9.50 -8.63
N CYS A 28 2.69 -10.03 -9.72
CA CYS A 28 1.54 -9.41 -10.40
C CYS A 28 0.37 -9.24 -9.44
N GLN A 29 0.07 -10.27 -8.63
CA GLN A 29 -0.96 -10.21 -7.61
C GLN A 29 -0.69 -9.11 -6.58
N PHE A 30 0.54 -9.04 -6.05
CA PHE A 30 0.93 -7.96 -5.14
C PHE A 30 0.66 -6.59 -5.79
N LEU A 31 1.09 -6.39 -7.04
CA LEU A 31 0.89 -5.14 -7.76
C LEU A 31 -0.61 -4.85 -8.03
N HIS A 32 -1.43 -5.85 -8.36
CA HIS A 32 -2.88 -5.68 -8.54
C HIS A 32 -3.56 -5.18 -7.27
N ILE A 33 -3.23 -5.76 -6.11
CA ILE A 33 -3.79 -5.32 -4.82
C ILE A 33 -3.36 -3.87 -4.54
N GLN A 34 -2.07 -3.55 -4.76
CA GLN A 34 -1.56 -2.20 -4.59
C GLN A 34 -2.24 -1.20 -5.53
N TYR A 35 -2.43 -1.58 -6.79
CA TYR A 35 -3.09 -0.75 -7.80
C TYR A 35 -4.56 -0.49 -7.43
N ALA A 36 -5.31 -1.57 -7.18
CA ALA A 36 -6.73 -1.52 -6.86
C ALA A 36 -7.01 -0.67 -5.61
N ALA A 37 -6.20 -0.78 -4.56
CA ALA A 37 -6.36 0.04 -3.36
C ALA A 37 -5.96 1.50 -3.58
N ARG A 38 -4.84 1.74 -4.29
CA ARG A 38 -4.26 3.09 -4.40
C ARG A 38 -5.03 4.01 -5.34
N VAL A 39 -5.63 3.51 -6.42
CA VAL A 39 -6.42 4.36 -7.34
C VAL A 39 -7.53 5.15 -6.61
N PRO A 40 -8.48 4.52 -5.88
CA PRO A 40 -9.53 5.26 -5.18
C PRO A 40 -8.98 6.10 -4.02
N LEU A 41 -7.92 5.63 -3.33
CA LEU A 41 -7.24 6.42 -2.29
C LEU A 41 -6.64 7.72 -2.85
N GLU A 42 -5.93 7.65 -3.97
CA GLU A 42 -5.33 8.81 -4.63
C GLU A 42 -6.37 9.78 -5.17
N GLN A 43 -7.52 9.28 -5.67
CA GLN A 43 -8.65 10.11 -6.07
C GLN A 43 -9.24 10.85 -4.88
N TRP A 44 -9.47 10.16 -3.76
CA TRP A 44 -9.98 10.79 -2.55
C TRP A 44 -9.01 11.82 -1.99
N CYS A 45 -7.72 11.49 -1.92
CA CYS A 45 -6.67 12.41 -1.48
C CYS A 45 -6.67 13.67 -2.35
N ALA A 46 -6.70 13.53 -3.69
CA ALA A 46 -6.71 14.68 -4.59
C ALA A 46 -7.89 15.65 -4.36
N ALA A 47 -9.02 15.14 -3.88
CA ALA A 47 -10.21 15.94 -3.61
C ALA A 47 -10.26 16.54 -2.17
N HIS A 48 -9.63 15.91 -1.18
CA HIS A 48 -9.86 16.23 0.24
C HIS A 48 -8.59 16.51 1.06
N MET A 49 -7.42 16.07 0.62
CA MET A 49 -6.18 16.25 1.38
C MET A 49 -5.68 17.70 1.28
N PRO A 50 -5.28 18.32 2.41
CA PRO A 50 -4.53 19.56 2.34
C PRO A 50 -3.16 19.29 1.69
N GLY A 51 -2.65 20.24 0.90
CA GLY A 51 -1.47 20.03 0.05
C GLY A 51 -0.22 19.54 0.80
N HIS A 52 -0.01 19.97 2.05
CA HIS A 52 1.13 19.57 2.87
C HIS A 52 1.04 18.13 3.43
N LEU A 53 -0.14 17.49 3.35
CA LEU A 53 -0.35 16.08 3.69
C LEU A 53 -0.62 15.21 2.47
N MET A 54 -0.58 15.79 1.26
CA MET A 54 -0.87 15.07 0.01
C MET A 54 0.24 14.05 -0.28
N PRO A 55 -0.05 12.74 -0.25
CA PRO A 55 0.94 11.73 -0.61
C PRO A 55 1.21 11.76 -2.12
N PRO A 56 2.44 11.44 -2.58
CA PRO A 56 2.72 11.31 -3.99
C PRO A 56 1.92 10.15 -4.60
N ARG A 57 1.46 10.34 -5.84
CA ARG A 57 0.79 9.27 -6.60
C ARG A 57 1.76 8.13 -6.89
N GLN A 58 1.29 6.89 -6.79
CA GLN A 58 2.05 5.66 -6.99
C GLN A 58 1.37 4.72 -7.99
N SER A 59 0.05 4.86 -8.20
CA SER A 59 -0.74 4.04 -9.13
C SER A 59 -0.12 3.95 -10.54
N GLY A 60 0.44 5.04 -11.06
CA GLY A 60 1.12 5.06 -12.36
C GLY A 60 2.40 4.21 -12.41
N LEU A 61 3.17 4.17 -11.31
CA LEU A 61 4.38 3.33 -11.21
C LEU A 61 4.01 1.84 -11.19
N ILE A 62 2.93 1.52 -10.48
CA ILE A 62 2.40 0.16 -10.40
C ILE A 62 1.85 -0.30 -11.75
N ALA A 63 1.11 0.55 -12.45
CA ALA A 63 0.61 0.28 -13.79
C ALA A 63 1.76 0.03 -14.79
N GLN A 64 2.86 0.78 -14.67
CA GLN A 64 4.07 0.58 -15.48
C GLN A 64 4.73 -0.79 -15.22
N ASP A 65 4.84 -1.20 -13.96
CA ASP A 65 5.38 -2.52 -13.62
C ASP A 65 4.45 -3.63 -14.15
N LEU A 66 3.13 -3.53 -13.97
CA LEU A 66 2.15 -4.49 -14.49
C LEU A 66 2.22 -4.61 -16.03
N PHE A 67 2.30 -3.49 -16.74
CA PHE A 67 2.47 -3.47 -18.18
C PHE A 67 3.77 -4.17 -18.62
N SER A 68 4.87 -3.89 -17.93
CA SER A 68 6.18 -4.50 -18.23
C SER A 68 6.18 -6.01 -17.97
N LEU A 69 5.39 -6.49 -17.02
CA LEU A 69 5.17 -7.92 -16.76
C LEU A 69 4.21 -8.57 -17.77
N GLY A 70 3.56 -7.80 -18.65
CA GLY A 70 2.52 -8.27 -19.56
C GLY A 70 1.23 -8.69 -18.85
N SER A 71 0.95 -8.13 -17.67
CA SER A 71 -0.25 -8.42 -16.89
C SER A 71 -1.39 -7.47 -17.26
N SER A 72 -2.62 -8.00 -17.31
CA SER A 72 -3.83 -7.18 -17.51
C SER A 72 -4.07 -6.27 -16.31
N MET A 73 -4.63 -5.09 -16.54
CA MET A 73 -5.07 -4.18 -15.46
C MET A 73 -6.58 -4.31 -15.15
N ASP A 74 -7.18 -5.44 -15.51
CA ASP A 74 -8.59 -5.75 -15.23
C ASP A 74 -8.77 -6.10 -13.75
N VAL A 75 -8.77 -5.07 -12.90
CA VAL A 75 -8.98 -5.19 -11.45
C VAL A 75 -10.29 -4.55 -11.02
N GLN A 76 -10.86 -5.08 -9.95
CA GLN A 76 -11.98 -4.48 -9.24
C GLN A 76 -11.47 -3.48 -8.20
N PHE A 77 -11.99 -2.25 -8.27
CA PHE A 77 -11.62 -1.20 -7.32
C PHE A 77 -12.59 -1.17 -6.13
N PRO A 78 -12.10 -1.18 -4.88
CA PRO A 78 -12.94 -0.92 -3.73
C PRO A 78 -13.43 0.54 -3.72
N ALA A 79 -14.60 0.79 -3.14
CA ALA A 79 -14.98 2.14 -2.77
C ALA A 79 -14.13 2.61 -1.58
N PHE A 80 -13.62 3.86 -1.64
CA PHE A 80 -12.95 4.48 -0.51
C PHE A 80 -13.78 5.66 0.01
N VAL A 81 -14.47 5.44 1.12
CA VAL A 81 -15.30 6.44 1.80
C VAL A 81 -14.98 6.39 3.29
N PRO A 82 -14.01 7.17 3.78
CA PRO A 82 -13.71 7.22 5.20
C PRO A 82 -14.88 7.87 5.98
N ALA A 83 -14.89 7.69 7.30
CA ALA A 83 -15.83 8.40 8.17
C ALA A 83 -15.70 9.93 8.00
N ALA A 84 -16.79 10.67 8.19
CA ALA A 84 -16.80 12.12 8.01
C ALA A 84 -15.87 12.87 8.99
N ASP A 85 -15.62 12.30 10.18
CA ASP A 85 -14.86 12.92 11.26
C ASP A 85 -13.43 12.35 11.40
N ILE A 86 -12.71 12.21 10.28
CA ILE A 86 -11.30 11.79 10.30
C ILE A 86 -10.33 12.97 10.40
N GLU A 87 -9.12 12.67 10.87
CA GLU A 87 -7.97 13.57 10.78
C GLU A 87 -7.09 13.12 9.60
N PRO A 88 -6.88 13.96 8.57
CA PRO A 88 -6.15 13.59 7.35
C PRO A 88 -4.74 13.03 7.59
N LEU A 89 -4.05 13.48 8.64
CA LEU A 89 -2.72 12.99 9.01
C LEU A 89 -2.68 11.46 9.18
N GLY A 90 -3.79 10.83 9.57
CA GLY A 90 -3.90 9.38 9.68
C GLY A 90 -3.79 8.64 8.35
N ILE A 91 -4.40 9.17 7.29
CA ILE A 91 -4.30 8.59 5.94
C ILE A 91 -2.88 8.77 5.40
N ALA A 92 -2.30 9.97 5.56
CA ALA A 92 -0.92 10.26 5.20
C ALA A 92 0.06 9.33 5.92
N TRP A 93 -0.16 9.11 7.22
CA TRP A 93 0.61 8.19 8.03
C TRP A 93 0.55 6.75 7.52
N ALA A 94 -0.64 6.23 7.23
CA ALA A 94 -0.80 4.87 6.74
C ALA A 94 -0.14 4.68 5.37
N LEU A 95 -0.40 5.58 4.42
CA LEU A 95 0.17 5.48 3.07
C LEU A 95 1.69 5.62 3.05
N GLY A 96 2.24 6.57 3.81
CA GLY A 96 3.68 6.77 3.92
C GLY A 96 4.37 5.63 4.66
N GLY A 97 3.79 5.19 5.79
CA GLY A 97 4.30 4.11 6.62
C GLY A 97 4.36 2.77 5.88
N SER A 98 3.30 2.42 5.15
CA SER A 98 3.23 1.18 4.37
C SER A 98 4.30 1.07 3.28
N SER A 99 4.80 2.20 2.76
CA SER A 99 5.84 2.20 1.73
C SER A 99 7.26 2.10 2.28
N MET A 100 7.48 2.14 3.60
CA MET A 100 8.82 2.07 4.18
C MET A 100 9.46 0.68 4.04
N GLY A 101 8.66 -0.36 3.84
CA GLY A 101 9.13 -1.72 3.55
C GLY A 101 9.60 -1.95 2.11
N ASN A 102 9.30 -1.04 1.18
CA ASN A 102 9.50 -1.25 -0.25
C ASN A 102 10.97 -1.56 -0.61
N ARG A 103 11.94 -0.85 -0.01
CA ARG A 103 13.37 -1.12 -0.28
C ARG A 103 13.81 -2.51 0.19
N THR A 104 13.28 -2.97 1.31
CA THR A 104 13.56 -4.32 1.81
C THR A 104 12.92 -5.39 0.92
N MET A 105 11.68 -5.18 0.48
CA MET A 105 10.99 -6.04 -0.49
C MET A 105 11.77 -6.11 -1.81
N LEU A 106 12.18 -4.96 -2.36
CA LEU A 106 12.99 -4.86 -3.57
C LEU A 106 14.31 -5.63 -3.45
N ALA A 107 15.03 -5.45 -2.34
CA ALA A 107 16.30 -6.13 -2.11
C ALA A 107 16.14 -7.65 -2.00
N ARG A 108 15.02 -8.15 -1.47
CA ARG A 108 14.73 -9.59 -1.41
C ARG A 108 14.35 -10.15 -2.79
N MET A 109 13.50 -9.44 -3.52
CA MET A 109 13.09 -9.78 -4.89
C MET A 109 14.31 -9.94 -5.80
N ARG A 110 15.21 -8.93 -5.82
CA ARG A 110 16.43 -8.92 -6.66
C ARG A 110 17.45 -10.02 -6.37
N ARG A 111 17.36 -10.72 -5.23
CA ARG A 111 18.23 -11.88 -4.98
C ARG A 111 17.86 -13.10 -5.80
N HIS A 112 16.60 -13.18 -6.22
CA HIS A 112 16.03 -14.34 -6.89
C HIS A 112 15.41 -13.98 -8.25
N SER A 113 15.25 -12.69 -8.57
CA SER A 113 14.84 -12.17 -9.88
C SER A 113 16.05 -11.64 -10.67
N GLY A 114 15.92 -11.56 -12.01
CA GLY A 114 16.92 -10.90 -12.86
C GLY A 114 16.97 -9.38 -12.68
N GLU A 115 18.01 -8.73 -13.23
CA GLU A 115 18.19 -7.26 -13.18
C GLU A 115 17.08 -6.50 -13.94
N ASP A 116 16.54 -7.10 -14.99
CA ASP A 116 15.46 -6.54 -15.82
C ASP A 116 14.06 -6.68 -15.20
N TRP A 117 13.96 -7.21 -13.98
CA TRP A 117 12.66 -7.39 -13.32
C TRP A 117 11.98 -6.05 -13.00
N PRO A 118 10.73 -5.81 -13.44
CA PRO A 118 10.03 -4.55 -13.21
C PRO A 118 9.91 -4.21 -11.73
N ALA A 119 10.28 -2.99 -11.36
CA ALA A 119 10.41 -2.60 -9.95
C ALA A 119 10.23 -1.10 -9.71
N THR A 120 9.66 -0.36 -10.66
CA THR A 120 9.54 1.10 -10.59
C THR A 120 8.77 1.55 -9.34
N PHE A 121 7.71 0.81 -8.95
CA PHE A 121 6.96 1.07 -7.73
C PHE A 121 7.81 0.86 -6.46
N LEU A 122 8.50 -0.28 -6.34
CA LEU A 122 9.28 -0.60 -5.15
C LEU A 122 10.56 0.24 -5.04
N ALA A 123 11.11 0.70 -6.16
CA ALA A 123 12.31 1.52 -6.23
C ALA A 123 12.05 3.04 -6.04
N GLY A 124 10.79 3.47 -6.05
CA GLY A 124 10.42 4.89 -6.02
C GLY A 124 10.84 5.62 -4.73
N ASP A 125 11.42 6.81 -4.88
CA ASP A 125 11.92 7.64 -3.76
C ASP A 125 10.92 8.68 -3.25
N ALA A 126 9.84 8.94 -4.00
CA ALA A 126 8.88 9.98 -3.66
C ALA A 126 8.18 9.72 -2.31
N MET A 127 7.77 8.47 -2.04
CA MET A 127 7.08 8.14 -0.79
C MET A 127 8.02 8.15 0.43
N PRO A 128 9.27 7.63 0.37
CA PRO A 128 10.28 7.89 1.40
C PRO A 128 10.50 9.38 1.70
N ALA A 129 10.61 10.23 0.67
CA ALA A 129 10.76 11.68 0.86
C ALA A 129 9.53 12.29 1.55
N PHE A 130 8.32 11.91 1.12
CA PHE A 130 7.07 12.31 1.75
C PHE A 130 6.98 11.87 3.22
N TRP A 131 7.37 10.63 3.54
CA TRP A 131 7.40 10.14 4.91
C TRP A 131 8.32 10.98 5.80
N GLY A 132 9.51 11.33 5.28
CA GLY A 132 10.43 12.24 5.97
C GLY A 132 9.80 13.62 6.25
N ALA A 133 9.00 14.15 5.32
CA ALA A 133 8.34 15.44 5.46
C ALA A 133 7.18 15.43 6.48
N ILE A 134 6.41 14.33 6.57
CA ILE A 134 5.30 14.26 7.53
C ILE A 134 5.73 13.81 8.93
N LYS A 135 6.91 13.18 9.08
CA LYS A 135 7.39 12.67 10.37
C LYS A 135 7.37 13.74 11.49
N PRO A 136 7.87 14.97 11.28
CA PRO A 136 7.80 16.01 12.31
C PRO A 136 6.39 16.35 12.77
N LEU A 137 5.38 16.21 11.89
CA LEU A 137 3.97 16.46 12.24
C LEU A 137 3.41 15.35 13.14
N LEU A 138 3.86 14.12 12.93
CA LEU A 138 3.48 12.95 13.75
C LEU A 138 4.04 13.03 15.17
N ASP A 139 5.16 13.72 15.34
CA ASP A 139 5.85 13.88 16.63
C ASP A 139 5.25 15.03 17.47
N GLN A 140 4.28 15.79 16.94
CA GLN A 140 3.63 16.87 17.68
C GLN A 140 2.60 16.34 18.70
N PRO A 141 2.51 16.95 19.90
CA PRO A 141 1.50 16.57 20.87
C PRO A 141 0.10 16.93 20.36
N VAL A 142 -0.81 15.97 20.44
CA VAL A 142 -2.21 16.14 20.06
C VAL A 142 -3.12 15.50 21.11
N SER A 143 -4.37 15.95 21.16
CA SER A 143 -5.36 15.34 22.05
C SER A 143 -5.65 13.88 21.68
N ASP A 144 -6.14 13.10 22.64
CA ASP A 144 -6.62 11.74 22.39
C ASP A 144 -7.73 11.71 21.34
N ALA A 145 -8.63 12.69 21.35
CA ALA A 145 -9.69 12.82 20.35
C ALA A 145 -9.11 12.97 18.94
N THR A 146 -8.09 13.80 18.74
CA THR A 146 -7.40 13.93 17.46
C THR A 146 -6.70 12.63 17.07
N THR A 147 -6.04 11.96 18.03
CA THR A 147 -5.40 10.67 17.79
C THR A 147 -6.41 9.61 17.33
N GLN A 148 -7.61 9.58 17.91
CA GLN A 148 -8.67 8.66 17.52
C GLN A 148 -9.21 8.96 16.11
N ARG A 149 -9.44 10.24 15.77
CA ARG A 149 -9.84 10.64 14.41
C ARG A 149 -8.77 10.30 13.37
N ALA A 150 -7.49 10.45 13.70
CA ALA A 150 -6.39 10.05 12.83
C ALA A 150 -6.33 8.52 12.67
N ALA A 151 -6.49 7.78 13.76
CA ALA A 151 -6.55 6.32 13.71
C ALA A 151 -7.69 5.81 12.82
N ARG A 152 -8.88 6.43 12.85
CA ARG A 152 -10.00 6.08 11.94
C ARG A 152 -9.62 6.27 10.47
N GLY A 153 -8.94 7.36 10.13
CA GLY A 153 -8.42 7.59 8.78
C GLY A 153 -7.43 6.51 8.35
N ALA A 154 -6.47 6.17 9.22
CA ALA A 154 -5.50 5.11 8.97
C ALA A 154 -6.15 3.72 8.81
N ILE A 155 -7.14 3.40 9.66
CA ILE A 155 -7.90 2.15 9.58
C ILE A 155 -8.67 2.05 8.26
N ALA A 156 -9.27 3.15 7.79
CA ALA A 156 -9.95 3.18 6.49
C ALA A 156 -8.98 2.84 5.34
N VAL A 157 -7.72 3.31 5.41
CA VAL A 157 -6.70 2.93 4.42
C VAL A 157 -6.46 1.42 4.43
N PHE A 158 -6.18 0.82 5.59
CA PHE A 158 -5.94 -0.62 5.67
C PHE A 158 -7.16 -1.44 5.21
N ALA A 159 -8.37 -1.01 5.58
CA ALA A 159 -9.61 -1.64 5.12
C ALA A 159 -9.76 -1.58 3.58
N CYS A 160 -9.31 -0.50 2.95
CA CYS A 160 -9.28 -0.37 1.48
C CYS A 160 -8.36 -1.43 0.85
N PHE A 161 -7.16 -1.62 1.39
CA PHE A 161 -6.23 -2.66 0.93
C PHE A 161 -6.78 -4.08 1.15
N GLU A 162 -7.40 -4.35 2.30
CA GLU A 162 -8.05 -5.64 2.56
C GLU A 162 -9.23 -5.92 1.60
N THR A 163 -10.02 -4.89 1.28
CA THR A 163 -11.12 -5.01 0.31
C THR A 163 -10.56 -5.23 -1.11
N ALA A 164 -9.52 -4.49 -1.51
CA ALA A 164 -8.85 -4.67 -2.79
C ALA A 164 -8.33 -6.11 -2.96
N LYS A 165 -7.73 -6.68 -1.90
CA LYS A 165 -7.34 -8.09 -1.87
C LYS A 165 -8.52 -9.04 -2.07
N THR A 166 -9.63 -8.80 -1.35
CA THR A 166 -10.81 -9.67 -1.41
C THR A 166 -11.48 -9.64 -2.79
N LEU A 167 -11.52 -8.48 -3.44
CA LEU A 167 -12.13 -8.30 -4.76
C LEU A 167 -11.25 -8.84 -5.91
N ASN A 168 -9.94 -8.92 -5.70
CA ASN A 168 -8.98 -9.38 -6.70
C ASN A 168 -8.30 -10.66 -6.20
N PRO A 169 -9.05 -11.76 -6.03
CA PRO A 169 -8.53 -12.97 -5.45
C PRO A 169 -7.45 -13.60 -6.32
N THR A 170 -6.58 -14.35 -5.66
CA THR A 170 -5.56 -15.17 -6.27
C THR A 170 -6.15 -16.25 -7.16
N SER A 171 -5.88 -16.18 -8.46
CA SER A 171 -5.94 -17.36 -9.32
C SER A 171 -4.70 -18.22 -9.06
N ILE A 172 -4.60 -18.84 -7.88
CA ILE A 172 -3.55 -19.83 -7.61
C ILE A 172 -4.22 -21.17 -7.32
N THR A 173 -4.52 -21.92 -8.37
CA THR A 173 -4.40 -23.37 -8.31
C THR A 173 -2.99 -23.73 -8.75
N ASN A 174 -2.05 -23.82 -7.80
CA ASN A 174 -0.78 -24.49 -8.04
C ASN A 174 -0.59 -25.59 -6.97
N PRO A 175 -1.02 -26.84 -7.23
CA PRO A 175 -1.02 -27.92 -6.25
C PRO A 175 0.36 -28.56 -5.98
N THR A 176 1.46 -27.80 -6.09
CA THR A 176 2.81 -28.36 -5.94
C THR A 176 3.78 -27.35 -5.33
N ARG A 177 3.71 -27.17 -4.01
CA ARG A 177 4.89 -26.86 -3.19
C ARG A 177 5.16 -28.07 -2.31
N ILE A 178 6.06 -28.94 -2.76
CA ILE A 178 6.70 -29.92 -1.88
C ILE A 178 7.76 -29.14 -1.11
N PRO A 179 7.75 -29.13 0.24
CA PRO A 179 8.82 -28.50 1.00
C PRO A 179 10.14 -29.24 0.77
N ALA A 180 11.21 -28.47 0.57
CA ALA A 180 12.59 -28.96 0.64
C ALA A 180 12.97 -29.30 2.09
#